data_AF-A0A1G8BQH6-F1
#
_entry.id   AF-A0A1G8BQH6-F1
#
_cell.length_a   1.000
_cell.length_b   1.000
_cell.length_c   1.000
_cell.angle_alpha   90.00
_cell.angle_beta   90.00
_cell.angle_gamma   90.00
#
_symmetry.space_group_name_H-M   'P 1'
#
loop_
_entity.id
_entity.type
_entity.pdbx_description
1 polymer ?
#
loop_
_entity_poly.entity_id
_entity_poly.type
_entity_poly.pdbx_seq_one_letter_code
_entity_poly.pdbx_strand_id
1 'polypeptide(L)'
;MTYHLGVFHVPDEVAFPAHQQVHVKPEVIVVRTLALLLAQLATAPIVSETVETGERRLVDLGTFECRDITRSTVLQRVCYDRAQQNLVVANNGAYDRYCGVTPDTVESLLGAPSMGQFFNQNIKPEATTGSYACRTHEPAQKD
;
A
#
# COMPACT_ATOMS: atom_id res chain seq x y z
N MET A 1 -57.95 57.92 16.55
CA MET A 1 -57.31 56.59 16.59
C MET A 1 -55.96 56.77 17.25
N THR A 2 -55.86 56.34 18.51
CA THR A 2 -54.73 56.59 19.40
C THR A 2 -53.78 55.39 19.32
N TYR A 3 -52.51 55.62 19.03
CA TYR A 3 -51.50 54.55 18.98
C TYR A 3 -50.65 54.61 20.26
N HIS A 4 -50.73 53.57 21.09
CA HIS A 4 -49.84 53.39 22.24
C HIS A 4 -48.52 52.75 21.77
N LEU A 5 -47.41 53.46 21.99
CA LEU A 5 -46.06 52.91 21.86
C LEU A 5 -45.78 51.99 23.06
N GLY A 6 -45.69 50.69 22.79
CA GLY A 6 -45.24 49.69 23.76
C GLY A 6 -43.74 49.79 23.99
N VAL A 7 -43.34 49.89 25.25
CA VAL A 7 -41.93 49.87 25.69
C VAL A 7 -41.44 48.43 25.66
N PHE A 8 -40.43 48.14 24.84
CA PHE A 8 -39.72 46.86 24.85
C PHE A 8 -38.79 46.81 26.07
N HIS A 9 -39.02 45.83 26.94
CA HIS A 9 -38.16 45.52 28.08
C HIS A 9 -36.97 44.70 27.60
N VAL A 10 -35.75 45.19 27.83
CA VAL A 10 -34.50 44.46 27.54
C VAL A 10 -34.22 43.50 28.70
N PRO A 11 -34.02 42.19 28.46
CA PRO A 11 -33.64 41.28 29.54
C PRO A 11 -32.18 41.48 29.93
N ASP A 12 -31.98 41.41 31.24
CA ASP A 12 -30.75 41.57 32.00
C ASP A 12 -29.68 40.49 31.70
N GLU A 13 -28.46 40.77 32.15
CA GLU A 13 -27.14 40.22 31.84
C GLU A 13 -27.00 38.73 31.42
N VAL A 14 -26.27 38.51 30.32
CA VAL A 14 -25.68 37.20 29.98
C VAL A 14 -24.42 37.02 30.82
N ALA A 15 -24.49 36.22 31.88
CA ALA A 15 -23.32 35.80 32.63
C ALA A 15 -22.38 34.97 31.74
N PHE A 16 -21.21 35.51 31.42
CA PHE A 16 -20.13 34.78 30.74
C PHE A 16 -19.51 33.78 31.72
N PRO A 17 -19.32 32.49 31.35
CA PRO A 17 -18.63 31.55 32.22
C PRO A 17 -17.14 31.92 32.31
N ALA A 18 -16.60 31.84 33.52
CA ALA A 18 -15.18 32.04 33.80
C ALA A 18 -14.32 31.12 32.91
N HIS A 19 -13.27 31.68 32.32
CA HIS A 19 -12.24 30.91 31.62
C HIS A 19 -11.58 29.94 32.61
N GLN A 20 -11.97 28.67 32.56
CA GLN A 20 -11.25 27.60 33.23
C GLN A 20 -9.86 27.48 32.58
N GLN A 21 -8.84 28.03 33.23
CA GLN A 21 -7.45 27.84 32.84
C GLN A 21 -7.06 26.39 33.13
N VAL A 22 -7.04 25.56 32.09
CA VAL A 22 -6.57 24.17 32.19
C VAL A 22 -5.05 24.18 32.19
N HIS A 23 -4.43 23.98 33.36
CA HIS A 23 -2.98 23.85 33.48
C HIS A 23 -2.53 22.46 32.98
N VAL A 24 -2.35 22.33 31.67
CA VAL A 24 -1.84 21.11 31.04
C VAL A 24 -0.31 21.09 31.09
N LYS A 25 0.28 20.03 31.65
CA LYS A 25 1.74 19.82 31.63
C LYS A 25 2.20 19.66 30.17
N PRO A 26 3.31 20.28 29.74
CA PRO A 26 3.79 20.20 28.36
C PRO A 26 4.04 18.76 27.91
N GLU A 27 4.45 17.85 28.80
CA GLU A 27 4.58 16.41 28.50
C GLU A 27 3.24 15.78 28.08
N VAL A 28 2.13 16.15 28.72
CA VAL A 28 0.78 15.65 28.39
C VAL A 28 0.31 16.20 27.04
N ILE A 29 0.70 17.44 26.71
CA ILE A 29 0.42 18.03 25.40
C ILE A 29 1.17 17.26 24.33
N VAL A 30 2.47 17.01 24.51
CA VAL A 30 3.32 16.29 23.54
C VAL A 30 2.83 14.86 23.31
N VAL A 31 2.44 14.14 24.36
CA VAL A 31 1.92 12.76 24.22
C VAL A 31 0.59 12.76 23.45
N ARG A 32 -0.31 13.70 23.75
CA ARG A 32 -1.61 13.79 23.05
C ARG A 32 -1.46 14.20 21.60
N THR A 33 -0.59 15.16 21.29
CA THR A 33 -0.33 15.56 19.91
C THR A 33 0.31 14.42 19.12
N LEU A 34 1.27 13.70 19.70
CA LEU A 34 1.87 12.53 19.07
C LEU A 34 0.84 11.41 18.83
N ALA A 35 0.00 11.12 19.82
CA ALA A 35 -1.05 10.10 19.68
C ALA A 35 -2.06 10.46 18.58
N LEU A 36 -2.45 11.73 18.48
CA LEU A 36 -3.33 12.22 17.42
C LEU A 36 -2.66 12.14 16.04
N LEU A 37 -1.37 12.51 15.94
CA LEU A 37 -0.61 12.35 14.70
C LEU A 37 -0.54 10.87 14.27
N LEU A 38 -0.17 9.96 15.17
CA LEU A 38 -0.10 8.53 14.87
C LEU A 38 -1.46 7.94 14.48
N ALA A 39 -2.54 8.36 15.13
CA ALA A 39 -3.90 7.96 14.78
C ALA A 39 -4.29 8.40 13.35
N GLN A 40 -3.83 9.57 12.90
CA GLN A 40 -4.06 10.01 11.52
C GLN A 40 -3.32 9.14 10.50
N LEU A 41 -2.06 8.76 10.76
CA LEU A 41 -1.31 7.87 9.87
C LEU A 41 -1.94 6.46 9.78
N ALA A 42 -2.57 5.97 10.85
CA ALA A 42 -3.22 4.66 10.87
C ALA A 42 -4.47 4.58 9.97
N THR A 43 -5.03 5.71 9.54
CA THR A 43 -6.21 5.77 8.65
C THR A 43 -5.89 5.92 7.18
N ALA A 44 -4.61 5.99 6.80
CA ALA A 44 -4.23 6.10 5.40
C ALA A 44 -4.66 4.83 4.62
N PRO A 45 -5.40 4.97 3.51
CA PRO A 45 -5.73 3.82 2.68
C PRO A 45 -4.42 3.24 2.12
N ILE A 46 -4.22 1.93 2.34
CA ILE A 46 -3.17 1.18 1.65
C ILE A 46 -3.64 1.04 0.20
N VAL A 47 -3.28 2.00 -0.65
CA VAL A 47 -3.52 1.89 -2.08
C VAL A 47 -2.56 0.85 -2.60
N SER A 48 -3.10 -0.32 -2.90
CA SER A 48 -2.34 -1.37 -3.57
C SER A 48 -2.15 -1.01 -5.03
N GLU A 49 -0.92 -1.19 -5.53
CA GLU A 49 -0.60 -1.02 -6.95
C GLU A 49 -1.14 -2.24 -7.71
N THR A 50 -1.89 -2.01 -8.80
CA THR A 50 -2.28 -3.08 -9.73
C THR A 50 -1.48 -2.92 -11.01
N VAL A 51 -0.85 -4.01 -11.45
CA VAL A 51 -0.07 -4.05 -12.71
C VAL A 51 -0.72 -4.99 -13.70
N GLU A 52 -0.63 -4.65 -15.00
CA GLU A 52 -1.06 -5.53 -16.08
C GLU A 52 0.15 -6.33 -16.58
N THR A 53 0.02 -7.66 -16.59
CA THR A 53 1.07 -8.55 -17.10
C THR A 53 1.04 -8.65 -18.63
N GLY A 54 2.11 -9.18 -19.24
CA GLY A 54 2.15 -9.49 -20.68
C GLY A 54 0.96 -10.34 -21.18
N GLU A 55 0.41 -11.20 -20.33
CA GLU A 55 -0.81 -12.00 -20.60
C GLU A 55 -2.13 -11.23 -20.42
N ARG A 56 -2.10 -9.89 -20.26
CA ARG A 56 -3.25 -9.02 -19.97
C ARG A 56 -4.03 -9.42 -18.71
N ARG A 57 -3.32 -9.96 -17.72
CA ARG A 57 -3.86 -10.26 -16.40
C ARG A 57 -3.50 -9.12 -15.46
N LEU A 58 -4.50 -8.62 -14.74
CA LEU A 58 -4.29 -7.67 -13.66
C LEU A 58 -3.82 -8.42 -12.42
N VAL A 59 -2.71 -7.98 -11.85
CA VAL A 59 -2.15 -8.50 -10.60
C VAL A 59 -2.16 -7.38 -9.57
N ASP A 60 -2.89 -7.61 -8.49
CA ASP A 60 -2.88 -6.75 -7.33
C ASP A 60 -1.62 -7.00 -6.49
N LEU A 61 -0.78 -5.98 -6.29
CA LEU A 61 0.52 -6.11 -5.63
C LEU A 61 0.47 -5.93 -4.11
N GLY A 62 -0.73 -5.87 -3.52
CA GLY A 62 -0.91 -5.50 -2.10
C GLY A 62 -0.31 -6.50 -1.12
N THR A 63 -0.12 -7.75 -1.55
CA THR A 63 0.56 -8.79 -0.76
C THR A 63 2.03 -8.96 -1.14
N PHE A 64 2.53 -8.21 -2.12
CA PHE A 64 3.88 -8.36 -2.65
C PHE A 64 4.86 -7.39 -1.97
N GLU A 65 6.05 -7.88 -1.68
CA GLU A 65 7.20 -7.04 -1.34
C GLU A 65 7.91 -6.61 -2.62
N CYS A 66 7.72 -5.34 -3.00
CA CYS A 66 8.31 -4.76 -4.20
C CYS A 66 9.61 -4.01 -3.94
N ARG A 67 10.57 -4.19 -4.84
CA ARG A 67 11.89 -3.53 -4.85
C ARG A 67 12.19 -3.03 -6.25
N ASP A 68 12.42 -1.72 -6.37
CA ASP A 68 12.99 -1.13 -7.58
C ASP A 68 14.46 -1.52 -7.72
N ILE A 69 14.86 -1.92 -8.92
CA ILE A 69 16.19 -2.46 -9.19
C ILE A 69 16.97 -1.45 -10.03
N THR A 70 18.02 -0.89 -9.44
CA THR A 70 18.91 0.09 -10.10
C THR A 70 20.21 -0.52 -10.63
N ARG A 71 20.59 -1.69 -10.11
CA ARG A 71 21.86 -2.39 -10.41
C ARG A 71 21.78 -3.37 -11.59
N SER A 72 20.70 -3.31 -12.37
CA SER A 72 20.45 -4.20 -13.51
C SER A 72 19.82 -3.42 -14.66
N THR A 73 20.22 -3.75 -15.89
CA THR A 73 19.63 -3.19 -17.12
C THR A 73 18.47 -4.00 -17.66
N VAL A 74 18.25 -5.22 -17.14
CA VAL A 74 17.17 -6.12 -17.58
C VAL A 74 15.97 -6.00 -16.64
N LEU A 75 16.21 -6.22 -15.34
CA LEU A 75 15.19 -6.08 -14.30
C LEU A 75 15.12 -4.63 -13.83
N GLN A 76 13.92 -4.06 -13.89
CA GLN A 76 13.59 -2.71 -13.40
C GLN A 76 12.93 -2.75 -12.02
N ARG A 77 12.10 -3.77 -11.77
CA ARG A 77 11.40 -3.99 -10.50
C ARG A 77 11.20 -5.48 -10.25
N VAL A 78 11.29 -5.88 -9.00
CA VAL A 78 11.00 -7.24 -8.52
C VAL A 78 10.00 -7.15 -7.38
N CYS A 79 8.88 -7.85 -7.49
CA CYS A 79 7.84 -7.96 -6.48
C CYS A 79 7.67 -9.43 -6.10
N TYR A 80 7.72 -9.75 -4.81
CA TYR A 80 7.59 -11.14 -4.36
C TYR A 80 6.54 -11.29 -3.26
N ASP A 81 5.60 -12.20 -3.47
CA ASP A 81 4.68 -12.69 -2.44
C ASP A 81 5.20 -14.05 -1.96
N ARG A 82 5.79 -14.07 -0.75
CA ARG A 82 6.37 -15.28 -0.15
C ARG A 82 5.30 -16.31 0.22
N ALA A 83 4.09 -15.88 0.58
CA ALA A 83 3.01 -16.78 0.98
C ALA A 83 2.49 -17.57 -0.21
N GLN A 84 2.40 -16.93 -1.38
CA GLN A 84 1.93 -17.56 -2.62
C GLN A 84 3.07 -18.05 -3.53
N GLN A 85 4.33 -17.79 -3.17
CA GLN A 85 5.50 -18.05 -4.02
C GLN A 85 5.35 -17.44 -5.43
N ASN A 86 4.74 -16.24 -5.49
CA ASN A 86 4.53 -15.52 -6.73
C ASN A 86 5.61 -14.46 -6.88
N LEU A 87 6.28 -14.48 -8.02
CA LEU A 87 7.25 -13.49 -8.43
C LEU A 87 6.68 -12.68 -9.59
N VAL A 88 6.65 -11.36 -9.45
CA VAL A 88 6.34 -10.43 -10.53
C VAL A 88 7.59 -9.62 -10.85
N VAL A 89 7.92 -9.54 -12.13
CA VAL A 89 9.15 -8.89 -12.60
C VAL A 89 8.80 -7.85 -13.65
N ALA A 90 9.28 -6.62 -13.48
CA ALA A 90 9.26 -5.62 -14.54
C ALA A 90 10.55 -5.69 -15.37
N ASN A 91 10.40 -5.84 -16.67
CA ASN A 91 11.49 -5.85 -17.65
C ASN A 91 11.03 -5.04 -18.88
N ASN A 92 11.83 -4.06 -19.30
CA ASN A 92 11.50 -3.18 -20.44
C ASN A 92 10.11 -2.55 -20.36
N GLY A 93 9.65 -2.20 -19.15
CA GLY A 93 8.33 -1.59 -18.91
C GLY A 93 7.15 -2.58 -18.97
N ALA A 94 7.40 -3.86 -19.21
CA ALA A 94 6.38 -4.91 -19.16
C ALA A 94 6.50 -5.72 -17.87
N TYR A 95 5.38 -6.17 -17.34
CA TYR A 95 5.32 -7.05 -16.18
C TYR A 95 5.08 -8.50 -16.59
N ASP A 96 5.85 -9.42 -16.04
CA ASP A 96 5.61 -10.86 -16.16
C ASP A 96 5.43 -11.46 -14.77
N ARG A 97 4.54 -12.44 -14.65
CA ARG A 97 4.27 -13.18 -13.42
C ARG A 97 4.77 -14.62 -13.53
N TYR A 98 5.41 -15.09 -12.47
CA TYR A 98 6.00 -16.41 -12.32
C TYR A 98 5.46 -17.04 -11.03
N CYS A 99 4.92 -18.26 -11.12
CA CYS A 99 4.30 -18.95 -9.99
C CYS A 99 5.19 -20.09 -9.49
N GLY A 100 5.22 -20.33 -8.18
CA GLY A 100 6.02 -21.40 -7.58
C GLY A 100 7.51 -21.10 -7.48
N VAL A 101 7.91 -19.83 -7.58
CA VAL A 101 9.31 -19.43 -7.40
C VAL A 101 9.65 -19.43 -5.92
N THR A 102 10.59 -20.29 -5.52
CA THR A 102 10.95 -20.45 -4.11
C THR A 102 11.63 -19.19 -3.55
N PRO A 103 11.55 -18.97 -2.22
CA PRO A 103 12.23 -17.83 -1.61
C PRO A 103 13.74 -17.85 -1.84
N ASP A 104 14.36 -19.02 -1.78
CA ASP A 104 15.80 -19.21 -2.01
C ASP A 104 16.20 -18.80 -3.44
N THR A 105 15.35 -19.07 -4.44
CA THR A 105 15.54 -18.61 -5.83
C THR A 105 15.48 -17.09 -5.92
N VAL A 106 14.55 -16.45 -5.20
CA VAL A 106 14.43 -14.98 -5.17
C VAL A 106 15.61 -14.34 -4.44
N GLU A 107 16.04 -14.90 -3.31
CA GLU A 107 17.23 -14.47 -2.58
C GLU A 107 18.48 -14.59 -3.45
N SER A 108 18.62 -15.69 -4.19
CA SER A 108 19.69 -15.89 -5.18
C SER A 108 19.64 -14.87 -6.32
N LEU A 109 18.45 -14.57 -6.86
CA LEU A 109 18.26 -13.53 -7.87
C LEU A 109 18.69 -12.16 -7.34
N LEU A 110 18.21 -11.78 -6.15
CA LEU A 110 18.48 -10.49 -5.53
C LEU A 110 19.91 -10.35 -5.02
N GLY A 111 20.64 -11.46 -4.79
CA GLY A 111 22.05 -11.49 -4.42
C GLY A 111 23.01 -11.65 -5.61
N ALA A 112 22.52 -12.02 -6.80
CA ALA A 112 23.37 -12.33 -7.94
C ALA A 112 24.25 -11.14 -8.37
N PRO A 113 25.51 -11.37 -8.81
CA PRO A 113 26.37 -10.32 -9.37
C PRO A 113 25.74 -9.64 -10.59
N SER A 114 25.05 -10.42 -11.44
CA SER A 114 24.24 -9.93 -12.55
C SER A 114 22.82 -10.50 -12.44
N MET A 115 21.89 -9.69 -11.93
CA MET A 115 20.50 -10.11 -11.73
C MET A 115 19.83 -10.49 -13.06
N GLY A 116 20.08 -9.71 -14.12
CA GLY A 116 19.53 -9.98 -15.45
C GLY A 116 20.04 -11.30 -16.03
N GLN A 117 21.31 -11.63 -15.84
CA GLN A 117 21.86 -12.91 -16.29
C GLN A 117 21.26 -14.08 -15.52
N PHE A 118 21.18 -13.98 -14.18
CA PHE A 118 20.56 -15.00 -13.35
C PHE A 118 19.11 -15.26 -13.78
N PHE A 119 18.32 -14.19 -13.95
CA PHE A 119 16.93 -14.26 -14.39
C PHE A 119 16.78 -14.96 -15.74
N ASN A 120 17.59 -14.57 -16.74
CA ASN A 120 17.53 -15.13 -18.08
C ASN A 120 17.95 -16.61 -18.15
N GLN A 121 18.75 -17.09 -17.19
CA GLN A 121 19.23 -18.47 -17.16
C GLN A 121 18.35 -19.40 -16.31
N ASN A 122 17.83 -18.92 -15.19
CA ASN A 122 17.20 -19.77 -14.17
C ASN A 122 15.70 -19.58 -14.02
N ILE A 123 15.13 -18.46 -14.49
CA ILE A 123 13.70 -18.15 -14.25
C ILE A 123 12.95 -18.06 -15.58
N LYS A 124 13.43 -17.22 -16.51
CA LYS A 124 12.76 -17.00 -17.79
C LYS A 124 12.57 -18.27 -18.62
N PRO A 125 13.56 -19.18 -18.76
CA PRO A 125 13.38 -20.40 -19.54
C PRO A 125 12.39 -21.37 -18.88
N GLU A 126 12.38 -21.41 -17.56
CA GLU A 126 11.54 -22.33 -16.79
C GLU A 126 10.04 -22.00 -16.92
N ALA A 127 9.70 -20.72 -17.14
CA ALA A 127 8.35 -20.31 -17.52
C ALA A 127 7.90 -20.92 -18.86
N THR A 128 8.81 -21.03 -19.84
CA THR A 128 8.51 -21.66 -21.13
C THR A 128 8.36 -23.18 -21.01
N THR A 129 9.11 -23.82 -20.11
CA THR A 129 8.98 -25.26 -19.83
C THR A 129 7.79 -25.60 -18.92
N GLY A 130 7.16 -24.60 -18.31
CA GLY A 130 5.97 -24.74 -17.48
C GLY A 130 6.21 -24.81 -15.97
N SER A 131 7.46 -24.92 -15.51
CA SER A 131 7.79 -24.99 -14.07
C SER A 131 7.38 -23.73 -13.30
N TYR A 132 7.46 -22.56 -13.94
CA TYR A 132 7.00 -21.29 -13.35
C TYR A 132 5.75 -20.70 -14.03
N ALA A 133 5.09 -21.47 -14.89
CA ALA A 133 3.87 -21.01 -15.52
C ALA A 133 2.73 -20.95 -14.49
N CYS A 134 2.08 -19.79 -14.40
CA CYS A 134 0.90 -19.62 -13.56
C CYS A 134 -0.28 -20.34 -14.19
N ARG A 135 -0.61 -21.53 -13.69
CA ARG A 135 -1.83 -22.21 -14.12
C ARG A 135 -3.03 -21.43 -13.62
N THR A 136 -3.94 -21.11 -14.53
CA THR A 136 -5.26 -20.61 -14.15
C THR A 136 -6.01 -21.75 -13.47
N HIS A 137 -6.11 -21.74 -12.14
CA HIS A 137 -7.18 -22.49 -11.50
C HIS A 137 -8.46 -21.69 -11.75
N GLU A 138 -9.24 -22.10 -12.75
CA GLU A 138 -10.64 -21.70 -12.82
C GLU A 138 -11.31 -22.28 -11.55
N PRO A 139 -11.86 -21.46 -10.62
CA PRO A 139 -12.73 -22.03 -9.61
C PRO A 139 -13.92 -22.62 -10.35
N ALA A 140 -14.13 -23.93 -10.22
CA ALA A 140 -15.32 -24.58 -10.70
C ALA A 140 -16.53 -23.87 -10.07
N GLN A 141 -17.17 -23.00 -10.85
CA GLN A 141 -18.42 -22.37 -10.46
C GLN A 141 -19.44 -23.50 -10.39
N LYS A 142 -19.73 -23.94 -9.17
CA LYS A 142 -20.77 -24.93 -8.90
C LYS A 142 -22.10 -24.19 -8.91
N ASP A 143 -22.90 -24.49 -9.93
CA ASP A 143 -24.30 -24.07 -10.09
C ASP A 143 -25.17 -24.40 -8.86
#